data_AF-A0AAD8W5J6-F1
#
_entry.id   AF-A0AAD8W5J6-F1
#
_cell.length_a   1.000
_cell.length_b   1.000
_cell.length_c   1.000
_cell.angle_alpha   90.00
_cell.angle_beta   90.00
_cell.angle_gamma   90.00
#
_symmetry.space_group_name_H-M   'P 1'
#
loop_
_entity.id
_entity.type
_entity.pdbx_description
1 polymer ?
#
loop_
_entity_poly.entity_id
_entity_poly.type
_entity_poly.pdbx_seq_one_letter_code
_entity_poly.pdbx_strand_id
1 'polypeptide(L)'
;MEPERAVASSGPPGDGGAEASRGMAGAATMTKVVVAVDASEESLHALSWALDHVVRHHPGASLVVVHAQHPADHFVYPVAAHGLAYIPPTAMESMKKTQEENTRKVVARALEVCAQRQVTAKATVVEGDPKEAICQAVEDMHADLLVLGSRGLGMIKRALLGSVSDYLAHHASCPVLIVKPPKAHTKGTGNST
;
A
#
# COMPACT_ATOMS: atom_id res chain seq x y z
N MET A 1 71.16 -42.43 3.69
CA MET A 1 69.69 -42.45 3.82
C MET A 1 69.39 -42.58 5.30
N GLU A 2 68.50 -41.71 5.77
CA GLU A 2 68.34 -41.22 7.14
C GLU A 2 68.22 -42.27 8.27
N PRO A 3 68.58 -41.90 9.51
CA PRO A 3 68.22 -42.62 10.71
C PRO A 3 67.01 -41.99 11.43
N GLU A 4 66.51 -42.80 12.37
CA GLU A 4 65.94 -42.42 13.66
C GLU A 4 64.45 -42.06 13.81
N ARG A 5 64.03 -42.38 15.03
CA ARG A 5 62.70 -42.83 15.44
C ARG A 5 62.29 -41.97 16.63
N ALA A 6 60.99 -41.80 16.77
CA ALA A 6 60.25 -41.73 18.04
C ALA A 6 59.91 -40.37 18.68
N VAL A 7 58.61 -40.35 19.05
CA VAL A 7 58.01 -39.97 20.33
C VAL A 7 57.39 -38.57 20.48
N ALA A 8 56.16 -38.62 20.99
CA ALA A 8 55.28 -37.52 21.34
C ALA A 8 55.66 -36.86 22.67
N SER A 9 55.29 -35.58 22.83
CA SER A 9 55.09 -34.96 24.15
C SER A 9 54.04 -33.84 24.11
N SER A 10 53.20 -33.84 25.14
CA SER A 10 52.02 -33.01 25.41
C SER A 10 52.30 -31.74 26.22
N GLY A 11 51.46 -30.70 26.04
CA GLY A 11 51.10 -29.66 27.02
C GLY A 11 50.97 -28.23 26.44
N PRO A 12 50.36 -27.23 27.11
CA PRO A 12 49.14 -27.18 27.96
C PRO A 12 48.06 -26.21 27.37
N PRO A 13 46.90 -25.97 28.03
CA PRO A 13 45.82 -25.12 27.51
C PRO A 13 45.89 -23.66 28.00
N GLY A 14 45.33 -22.74 27.22
CA GLY A 14 45.06 -21.34 27.58
C GLY A 14 44.90 -20.50 26.32
N ASP A 15 44.12 -19.44 26.26
CA ASP A 15 43.10 -18.84 27.11
C ASP A 15 42.42 -17.76 26.22
N GLY A 16 41.29 -17.22 26.68
CA GLY A 16 40.95 -15.82 26.40
C GLY A 16 40.68 -15.35 24.96
N GLY A 17 39.40 -15.28 24.62
CA GLY A 17 38.83 -14.03 24.08
C GLY A 17 39.13 -13.67 22.63
N ALA A 18 38.16 -13.93 21.76
CA ALA A 18 37.77 -12.98 20.74
C ALA A 18 36.27 -13.14 20.46
N GLU A 19 35.48 -12.26 21.08
CA GLU A 19 34.16 -11.90 20.57
C GLU A 19 34.31 -11.53 19.09
N ALA A 20 33.85 -12.40 18.20
CA ALA A 20 33.56 -12.01 16.83
C ALA A 20 32.30 -11.15 16.84
N SER A 21 32.55 -9.87 17.12
CA SER A 21 31.61 -8.78 17.05
C SER A 21 31.02 -8.61 15.65
N ARG A 22 29.72 -8.31 15.62
CA ARG A 22 28.98 -7.45 14.68
C ARG A 22 29.57 -7.29 13.28
N GLY A 23 28.85 -7.79 12.28
CA GLY A 23 29.19 -7.50 10.89
C GLY A 23 28.15 -7.88 9.84
N MET A 24 26.89 -7.49 10.03
CA MET A 24 25.98 -7.31 8.89
C MET A 24 25.14 -6.06 9.15
N ALA A 25 25.77 -4.90 8.99
CA ALA A 25 25.02 -3.71 8.60
C ALA A 25 24.34 -4.07 7.28
N GLY A 26 23.07 -4.44 7.36
CA GLY A 26 22.27 -4.79 6.19
C GLY A 26 22.35 -3.65 5.20
N ALA A 27 22.62 -3.98 3.93
CA ALA A 27 22.38 -3.05 2.84
C ALA A 27 21.00 -2.45 3.06
N ALA A 28 20.88 -1.13 3.16
CA ALA A 28 19.62 -0.47 3.41
C ALA A 28 18.63 -0.89 2.31
N THR A 29 17.74 -1.83 2.63
CA THR A 29 16.71 -2.29 1.72
C THR A 29 15.79 -1.10 1.49
N MET A 30 15.76 -0.61 0.25
CA MET A 30 14.91 0.51 -0.15
C MET A 30 13.46 0.19 0.25
N THR A 31 12.91 0.94 1.20
CA THR A 31 11.53 0.73 1.66
C THR A 31 10.56 1.03 0.52
N LYS A 32 9.79 0.02 0.09
CA LYS A 32 8.76 0.17 -0.92
C LYS A 32 7.41 0.44 -0.25
N VAL A 33 6.97 1.68 -0.35
CA VAL A 33 5.68 2.15 0.16
C VAL A 33 4.66 2.07 -0.97
N VAL A 34 3.58 1.32 -0.74
CA VAL A 34 2.41 1.28 -1.63
C VAL A 34 1.31 2.09 -0.99
N VAL A 35 0.67 2.99 -1.74
CA VAL A 35 -0.50 3.75 -1.28
C VAL A 35 -1.68 3.42 -2.18
N ALA A 36 -2.74 2.84 -1.61
CA ALA A 36 -3.96 2.62 -2.39
C ALA A 36 -4.84 3.86 -2.39
N VAL A 37 -5.25 4.29 -3.58
CA VAL A 37 -6.08 5.48 -3.80
C VAL A 37 -7.34 5.14 -4.59
N ASP A 38 -8.39 5.88 -4.29
CA ASP A 38 -9.67 5.88 -5.01
C ASP A 38 -10.09 7.33 -5.29
N ALA A 39 -11.33 7.57 -5.71
CA ALA A 39 -11.81 8.93 -5.96
C ALA A 39 -12.21 9.70 -4.68
N SER A 40 -11.92 9.19 -3.48
CA SER A 40 -12.25 9.85 -2.21
C SER A 40 -11.18 10.85 -1.76
N GLU A 41 -11.59 11.84 -0.97
CA GLU A 41 -10.67 12.77 -0.32
C GLU A 41 -9.83 12.08 0.76
N GLU A 42 -10.39 11.06 1.41
CA GLU A 42 -9.75 10.30 2.48
C GLU A 42 -8.53 9.52 1.99
N SER A 43 -8.61 8.93 0.79
CA SER A 43 -7.47 8.20 0.22
C SER A 43 -6.36 9.15 -0.25
N LEU A 44 -6.71 10.31 -0.81
CA LEU A 44 -5.75 11.36 -1.15
C LEU A 44 -5.13 12.02 0.08
N HIS A 45 -5.89 12.14 1.16
CA HIS A 45 -5.36 12.54 2.45
C HIS A 45 -4.35 11.52 2.98
N ALA A 46 -4.64 10.21 2.87
CA ALA A 46 -3.71 9.16 3.23
C ALA A 46 -2.40 9.22 2.41
N LEU A 47 -2.48 9.49 1.11
CA LEU A 47 -1.32 9.74 0.26
C LEU A 47 -0.51 10.94 0.73
N SER A 48 -1.15 12.08 0.97
CA SER A 48 -0.49 13.27 1.51
C SER A 48 0.20 12.98 2.85
N TRP A 49 -0.47 12.23 3.73
CA TRP A 49 0.06 11.85 5.02
C TRP A 49 1.30 10.97 4.87
N ALA A 50 1.25 9.96 4.01
CA ALA A 50 2.37 9.05 3.74
C ALA A 50 3.59 9.80 3.19
N LEU A 51 3.36 10.73 2.27
CA LEU A 51 4.41 11.58 1.71
C LEU A 51 5.10 12.41 2.81
N ASP A 52 4.32 13.03 3.69
CA ASP A 52 4.84 13.94 4.72
C ASP A 52 5.51 13.24 5.88
N HIS A 53 5.03 12.06 6.29
CA HIS A 53 5.44 11.42 7.54
C HIS A 53 6.24 10.14 7.34
N VAL A 54 6.12 9.49 6.18
CA VAL A 54 6.88 8.28 5.85
C VAL A 54 7.96 8.65 4.84
N VAL A 55 7.58 8.95 3.60
CA VAL A 55 8.55 9.10 2.49
C VAL A 55 9.59 10.19 2.78
N ARG A 56 9.16 11.35 3.29
CA ARG A 56 10.07 12.45 3.66
C ARG A 56 11.16 12.06 4.65
N HIS A 57 10.87 11.12 5.55
CA HIS A 57 11.78 10.71 6.63
C HIS A 57 12.57 9.44 6.32
N HIS A 58 12.35 8.82 5.15
CA HIS A 58 13.04 7.61 4.70
C HIS A 58 13.72 7.84 3.34
N PRO A 59 14.90 8.50 3.30
CA PRO A 59 15.65 8.71 2.06
C PRO A 59 15.93 7.37 1.36
N GLY A 60 15.53 7.26 0.10
CA GLY A 60 15.61 6.03 -0.68
C GLY A 60 14.31 5.22 -0.75
N ALA A 61 13.30 5.55 0.06
CA ALA A 61 11.99 4.91 -0.08
C ALA A 61 11.43 5.12 -1.50
N SER A 62 10.93 4.04 -2.10
CA SER A 62 10.21 4.09 -3.37
C SER A 62 8.72 4.12 -3.10
N LEU A 63 7.99 4.95 -3.85
CA LEU A 63 6.55 5.11 -3.69
C LEU A 63 5.81 4.59 -4.94
N VAL A 64 4.82 3.74 -4.72
CA VAL A 64 3.87 3.30 -5.75
C VAL A 64 2.45 3.63 -5.32
N VAL A 65 1.74 4.36 -6.16
CA VAL A 65 0.31 4.60 -6.03
C VAL A 65 -0.44 3.47 -6.75
N VAL A 66 -1.38 2.83 -6.07
CA VAL A 66 -2.23 1.77 -6.65
C VAL A 66 -3.68 2.23 -6.70
N HIS A 67 -4.33 2.09 -7.85
CA HIS A 67 -5.76 2.28 -7.98
C HIS A 67 -6.41 0.98 -8.49
N ALA A 68 -7.42 0.49 -7.78
CA ALA A 68 -8.18 -0.68 -8.21
C ALA A 68 -9.41 -0.25 -9.02
N GLN A 69 -9.56 -0.80 -10.22
CA GLN A 69 -10.74 -0.64 -11.06
C GLN A 69 -11.45 -1.97 -11.23
N HIS A 70 -12.78 -1.95 -11.27
CA HIS A 70 -13.56 -3.17 -11.50
C HIS A 70 -13.65 -3.46 -12.99
N PRO A 71 -13.48 -4.70 -13.49
CA PRO A 71 -13.63 -4.97 -14.90
C PRO A 71 -15.03 -4.61 -15.38
N ALA A 72 -15.13 -3.87 -16.50
CA ALA A 72 -16.41 -3.52 -17.11
C ALA A 72 -17.08 -4.73 -17.80
N ASP A 73 -16.37 -5.86 -17.95
CA ASP A 73 -16.64 -6.85 -18.99
C ASP A 73 -17.82 -7.82 -18.73
N HIS A 74 -18.67 -7.56 -17.73
CA HIS A 74 -19.90 -8.35 -17.56
C HIS A 74 -21.02 -7.83 -18.46
N PHE A 75 -21.14 -8.40 -19.68
CA PHE A 75 -22.30 -8.21 -20.58
C PHE A 75 -23.64 -8.62 -19.96
N VAL A 76 -23.58 -9.39 -18.87
CA VAL A 76 -24.71 -9.89 -18.13
C VAL A 76 -24.50 -9.58 -16.65
N TYR A 77 -25.25 -8.64 -16.10
CA TYR A 77 -25.08 -8.23 -14.69
C TYR A 77 -26.12 -8.91 -13.79
N PRO A 78 -25.72 -9.45 -12.62
CA PRO A 78 -26.68 -9.97 -11.66
C PRO A 78 -27.52 -8.82 -11.07
N VAL A 79 -28.84 -8.90 -11.23
CA VAL A 79 -29.79 -8.00 -10.54
C VAL A 79 -30.41 -8.72 -9.34
N ALA A 80 -30.68 -7.98 -8.27
CA ALA A 80 -31.24 -8.55 -7.06
C ALA A 80 -32.60 -9.23 -7.33
N ALA A 81 -32.86 -10.31 -6.58
CA ALA A 81 -34.12 -11.06 -6.55
C ALA A 81 -34.59 -11.62 -7.91
N HIS A 82 -33.77 -12.42 -8.59
CA HIS A 82 -34.17 -13.33 -9.69
C HIS A 82 -34.04 -12.82 -11.14
N GLY A 83 -32.89 -12.30 -11.57
CA GLY A 83 -32.66 -12.07 -13.00
C GLY A 83 -31.23 -11.76 -13.43
N LEU A 84 -31.02 -11.90 -14.75
CA LEU A 84 -29.82 -11.46 -15.47
C LEU A 84 -30.20 -10.25 -16.34
N ALA A 85 -29.50 -9.13 -16.22
CA ALA A 85 -29.71 -7.96 -17.06
C ALA A 85 -28.67 -7.93 -18.20
N TYR A 86 -29.14 -7.88 -19.45
CA TYR A 86 -28.28 -7.68 -20.62
C TYR A 86 -27.94 -6.19 -20.79
N ILE A 87 -26.65 -5.87 -20.91
CA ILE A 87 -26.19 -4.51 -21.17
C ILE A 87 -25.87 -4.37 -22.67
N PRO A 88 -26.52 -3.46 -23.41
CA PRO A 88 -26.20 -3.20 -24.80
C PRO A 88 -24.72 -2.81 -25.00
N PRO A 89 -24.06 -3.21 -26.10
CA PRO A 89 -22.65 -2.90 -26.33
C PRO A 89 -22.30 -1.41 -26.26
N THR A 90 -23.22 -0.53 -26.70
CA THR A 90 -23.04 0.94 -26.63
C THR A 90 -23.06 1.48 -25.20
N ALA A 91 -23.87 0.89 -24.33
CA ALA A 91 -23.88 1.20 -22.90
C ALA A 91 -22.58 0.70 -22.25
N MET A 92 -22.10 -0.49 -22.64
CA MET A 92 -20.83 -1.04 -22.18
C MET A 92 -19.64 -0.14 -22.53
N GLU A 93 -19.56 0.31 -23.79
CA GLU A 93 -18.51 1.21 -24.25
C GLU A 93 -18.52 2.55 -23.50
N SER A 94 -19.72 3.08 -23.22
CA SER A 94 -19.90 4.29 -22.43
C SER A 94 -19.47 4.12 -20.97
N MET A 95 -19.79 2.97 -20.35
CA MET A 95 -19.36 2.61 -19.00
C MET A 95 -17.85 2.46 -18.93
N LYS A 96 -17.25 1.74 -19.89
CA LYS A 96 -15.80 1.57 -20.01
C LYS A 96 -15.10 2.93 -20.14
N LYS A 97 -15.58 3.79 -21.05
CA LYS A 97 -15.02 5.14 -21.23
C LYS A 97 -15.12 6.00 -19.97
N THR A 98 -16.25 5.92 -19.27
CA THR A 98 -16.44 6.64 -18.00
C THR A 98 -15.50 6.12 -16.93
N GLN A 99 -15.29 4.81 -16.85
CA GLN A 99 -14.36 4.18 -15.95
C GLN A 99 -12.90 4.56 -16.26
N GLU A 100 -12.47 4.46 -17.52
CA GLU A 100 -11.14 4.88 -17.96
C GLU A 100 -10.89 6.36 -17.62
N GLU A 101 -11.87 7.23 -17.84
CA GLU A 101 -11.77 8.64 -17.49
C GLU A 101 -11.69 8.86 -15.98
N ASN A 102 -12.44 8.11 -15.18
CA ASN A 102 -12.37 8.17 -13.72
C ASN A 102 -11.02 7.66 -13.20
N THR A 103 -10.54 6.52 -13.69
CA THR A 103 -9.21 5.98 -13.40
C THR A 103 -8.13 7.01 -13.72
N ARG A 104 -8.20 7.62 -14.91
CA ARG A 104 -7.27 8.67 -15.34
C ARG A 104 -7.28 9.86 -14.38
N LYS A 105 -8.46 10.33 -13.96
CA LYS A 105 -8.59 11.44 -12.99
C LYS A 105 -8.01 11.09 -11.63
N VAL A 106 -8.29 9.90 -11.10
CA VAL A 106 -7.77 9.44 -9.79
C VAL A 106 -6.25 9.38 -9.82
N VAL A 107 -5.68 8.72 -10.82
CA VAL A 107 -4.23 8.58 -10.97
C VAL A 107 -3.58 9.94 -11.18
N ALA A 108 -4.12 10.80 -12.05
CA ALA A 108 -3.57 12.13 -12.30
C ALA A 108 -3.55 12.97 -11.01
N ARG A 109 -4.63 12.96 -10.24
CA ARG A 109 -4.72 13.70 -8.97
C ARG A 109 -3.74 13.18 -7.93
N ALA A 110 -3.57 11.86 -7.82
CA ALA A 110 -2.59 11.27 -6.91
C ALA A 110 -1.16 11.63 -7.31
N LEU A 111 -0.82 11.58 -8.60
CA LEU A 111 0.50 11.97 -9.08
C LEU A 111 0.76 13.48 -8.92
N GLU A 112 -0.26 14.33 -9.08
CA GLU A 112 -0.15 15.75 -8.81
C GLU A 112 0.19 16.02 -7.34
N VAL A 113 -0.48 15.34 -6.40
CA VAL A 113 -0.14 15.41 -4.97
C VAL A 113 1.31 14.99 -4.73
N CYS A 114 1.80 13.91 -5.36
CA CYS A 114 3.19 13.50 -5.25
C CYS A 114 4.16 14.58 -5.78
N ALA A 115 3.85 15.16 -6.94
CA ALA A 115 4.66 16.20 -7.57
C ALA A 115 4.75 17.47 -6.72
N GLN A 116 3.66 17.89 -6.07
CA GLN A 116 3.64 19.02 -5.13
C GLN A 116 4.57 18.80 -3.92
N ARG A 117 4.87 17.54 -3.58
CA ARG A 117 5.84 17.16 -2.53
C ARG A 117 7.24 16.87 -3.07
N GLN A 118 7.48 17.08 -4.37
CA GLN A 118 8.73 16.75 -5.05
C GLN A 118 9.12 15.27 -4.93
N VAL A 119 8.12 14.38 -4.84
CA VAL A 119 8.31 12.93 -4.78
C VAL A 119 7.95 12.32 -6.14
N THR A 120 8.89 11.58 -6.72
CA THR A 120 8.61 10.78 -7.92
C THR A 120 7.92 9.49 -7.51
N ALA A 121 6.69 9.28 -7.97
CA ALA A 121 5.91 8.08 -7.71
C ALA A 121 5.59 7.35 -9.01
N LYS A 122 5.53 6.01 -8.94
CA LYS A 122 4.90 5.21 -10.00
C LYS A 122 3.41 5.10 -9.70
N ALA A 123 2.59 5.02 -10.73
CA ALA A 123 1.17 4.68 -10.59
C ALA A 123 0.87 3.37 -11.30
N THR A 124 0.12 2.50 -10.64
CA THR A 124 -0.31 1.20 -11.16
C THR A 124 -1.82 1.11 -11.03
N VAL A 125 -2.49 0.75 -12.12
CA VAL A 125 -3.92 0.43 -12.11
C VAL A 125 -4.04 -1.08 -12.11
N VAL A 126 -4.83 -1.62 -11.18
CA VAL A 126 -5.09 -3.05 -11.05
C VAL A 126 -6.57 -3.33 -11.29
N GLU A 127 -6.89 -4.47 -11.88
CA GLU A 127 -8.26 -4.85 -12.23
C GLU A 127 -8.79 -5.94 -11.30
N GLY A 128 -10.04 -5.81 -10.86
CA GLY A 128 -10.73 -6.85 -10.07
C GLY A 128 -11.51 -6.30 -8.88
N ASP A 129 -11.80 -7.18 -7.90
CA ASP A 129 -12.25 -6.74 -6.58
C ASP A 129 -11.10 -5.99 -5.88
N PRO A 130 -11.31 -4.76 -5.38
CA PRO A 130 -10.25 -3.97 -4.77
C PRO A 130 -9.51 -4.68 -3.63
N LYS A 131 -10.18 -5.55 -2.86
CA LYS A 131 -9.57 -6.24 -1.73
C LYS A 131 -8.52 -7.24 -2.20
N GLU A 132 -8.87 -8.07 -3.17
CA GLU A 132 -8.00 -9.11 -3.72
C GLU A 132 -6.92 -8.52 -4.61
N ALA A 133 -7.31 -7.59 -5.51
CA ALA A 133 -6.39 -6.97 -6.45
C ALA A 133 -5.29 -6.18 -5.74
N ILE A 134 -5.61 -5.47 -4.64
CA ILE A 134 -4.59 -4.73 -3.87
C ILE A 134 -3.70 -5.70 -3.08
N CYS A 135 -4.24 -6.78 -2.48
CA CYS A 135 -3.43 -7.82 -1.84
C CYS A 135 -2.39 -8.40 -2.82
N GLN A 136 -2.84 -8.79 -4.02
CA GLN A 136 -1.97 -9.34 -5.05
C GLN A 136 -0.91 -8.33 -5.49
N ALA A 137 -1.30 -7.09 -5.72
CA ALA A 137 -0.37 -6.03 -6.11
C ALA A 137 0.73 -5.79 -5.05
N VAL A 138 0.35 -5.81 -3.77
CA VAL A 138 1.27 -5.67 -2.64
C VAL A 138 2.28 -6.82 -2.59
N GLU A 139 1.82 -8.05 -2.82
CA GLU A 139 2.68 -9.24 -2.88
C GLU A 139 3.63 -9.21 -4.08
N ASP A 140 3.10 -8.97 -5.28
CA ASP A 140 3.86 -8.90 -6.54
C ASP A 140 4.96 -7.82 -6.50
N MET A 141 4.65 -6.69 -5.86
CA MET A 141 5.60 -5.61 -5.70
C MET A 141 6.60 -5.84 -4.57
N HIS A 142 6.39 -6.83 -3.69
CA HIS A 142 7.12 -6.97 -2.43
C HIS A 142 7.11 -5.65 -1.65
N ALA A 143 5.91 -5.13 -1.35
CA ALA A 143 5.78 -3.89 -0.59
C ALA A 143 6.20 -4.09 0.87
N ASP A 144 6.91 -3.10 1.43
CA ASP A 144 7.29 -3.10 2.84
C ASP A 144 6.23 -2.41 3.72
N LEU A 145 5.37 -1.59 3.12
CA LEU A 145 4.29 -0.88 3.79
C LEU A 145 3.15 -0.60 2.81
N LEU A 146 1.92 -0.96 3.20
CA LEU A 146 0.70 -0.55 2.53
C LEU A 146 0.03 0.59 3.31
N VAL A 147 -0.27 1.71 2.65
CA VAL A 147 -0.98 2.85 3.24
C VAL A 147 -2.35 3.01 2.62
N LEU A 148 -3.36 3.18 3.47
CA LEU A 148 -4.77 3.26 3.08
C LEU A 148 -5.45 4.44 3.79
N GLY A 149 -6.47 5.01 3.15
CA GLY A 149 -7.47 5.78 3.87
C GLY A 149 -8.31 4.87 4.78
N SER A 150 -8.76 5.38 5.92
CA SER A 150 -9.67 4.64 6.81
C SER A 150 -11.02 4.33 6.17
N ARG A 151 -11.42 5.10 5.15
CA ARG A 151 -12.72 5.05 4.46
C ARG A 151 -12.50 5.43 2.99
N GLY A 152 -13.48 5.10 2.13
CA GLY A 152 -13.44 5.39 0.69
C GLY A 152 -14.82 5.81 0.17
N LEU A 153 -15.09 5.54 -1.11
CA LEU A 153 -16.35 5.89 -1.79
C LEU A 153 -17.57 5.17 -1.19
N GLY A 154 -18.28 5.82 -0.26
CA GLY A 154 -19.51 5.31 0.35
C GLY A 154 -19.42 5.21 1.86
N MET A 155 -19.77 6.28 2.57
CA MET A 155 -19.40 6.42 3.98
C MET A 155 -20.61 6.30 4.91
N ILE A 156 -20.89 5.07 5.38
CA ILE A 156 -21.78 4.80 6.52
C ILE A 156 -21.18 5.45 7.77
N LYS A 157 -21.74 6.59 8.21
CA LYS A 157 -21.21 7.44 9.31
C LYS A 157 -20.89 6.73 10.63
N ARG A 158 -21.35 5.49 10.83
CA ARG A 158 -21.15 4.69 12.06
C ARG A 158 -20.02 3.65 11.99
N ALA A 159 -19.48 3.33 10.80
CA ALA A 159 -18.39 2.36 10.69
C ALA A 159 -17.03 3.03 10.94
N LEU A 160 -16.18 2.39 11.76
CA LEU A 160 -14.83 2.87 12.10
C LEU A 160 -13.84 2.73 10.93
N LEU A 161 -13.99 1.68 10.12
CA LEU A 161 -13.19 1.37 8.93
C LEU A 161 -14.09 1.07 7.72
N GLY A 162 -13.62 1.39 6.52
CA GLY A 162 -14.22 0.94 5.25
C GLY A 162 -13.92 -0.52 4.97
N SER A 163 -14.77 -1.17 4.17
CA SER A 163 -14.68 -2.62 3.89
C SER A 163 -13.37 -3.05 3.24
N VAL A 164 -12.78 -2.22 2.38
CA VAL A 164 -11.48 -2.49 1.74
C VAL A 164 -10.35 -2.37 2.74
N SER A 165 -10.31 -1.27 3.51
CA SER A 165 -9.26 -1.04 4.51
C SER A 165 -9.28 -2.07 5.64
N ASP A 166 -10.47 -2.45 6.10
CA ASP A 166 -10.66 -3.50 7.10
C ASP A 166 -10.17 -4.86 6.58
N TYR A 167 -10.53 -5.23 5.34
CA TYR A 167 -10.05 -6.47 4.74
C TYR A 167 -8.53 -6.48 4.61
N LEU A 168 -7.94 -5.43 4.05
CA LEU A 168 -6.49 -5.36 3.80
C LEU A 168 -5.68 -5.39 5.10
N ALA A 169 -6.18 -4.80 6.18
CA ALA A 169 -5.54 -4.87 7.50
C ALA A 169 -5.34 -6.31 8.01
N HIS A 170 -6.19 -7.23 7.58
CA HIS A 170 -6.14 -8.64 7.99
C HIS A 170 -5.43 -9.55 6.98
N HIS A 171 -5.33 -9.15 5.70
CA HIS A 171 -4.93 -10.05 4.61
C HIS A 171 -3.73 -9.57 3.79
N ALA A 172 -3.30 -8.32 3.90
CA ALA A 172 -2.11 -7.86 3.19
C ALA A 172 -0.86 -8.58 3.71
N SER A 173 0.05 -8.94 2.80
CA SER A 173 1.31 -9.63 3.13
C SER A 173 2.36 -8.75 3.79
N CYS A 174 2.08 -7.46 3.95
CA CYS A 174 2.97 -6.47 4.56
C CYS A 174 2.24 -5.64 5.64
N PRO A 175 2.99 -4.92 6.51
CA PRO A 175 2.41 -3.97 7.45
C PRO A 175 1.44 -2.99 6.77
N VAL A 176 0.30 -2.76 7.42
CA VAL A 176 -0.75 -1.85 6.93
C VAL A 176 -0.87 -0.63 7.83
N LEU A 177 -0.78 0.55 7.24
CA LEU A 177 -1.03 1.83 7.88
C LEU A 177 -2.36 2.41 7.39
N ILE A 178 -3.29 2.61 8.32
CA ILE A 178 -4.59 3.22 8.02
C ILE A 178 -4.63 4.65 8.55
N VAL A 179 -4.81 5.61 7.63
CA VAL A 179 -4.86 7.04 7.93
C VAL A 179 -6.31 7.49 8.10
N LYS A 180 -6.59 8.10 9.26
CA LYS A 180 -7.90 8.70 9.55
C LYS A 180 -7.98 10.11 8.95
N PRO A 181 -9.16 10.56 8.49
CA PRO A 181 -9.33 11.94 8.05
C PRO A 181 -9.07 12.92 9.21
N PRO A 182 -8.71 14.18 8.91
CA PRO A 182 -8.60 15.22 9.93
C PRO A 182 -9.90 15.32 10.72
N LYS A 183 -9.80 15.56 12.03
CA LYS A 183 -11.00 15.87 12.84
C LYS A 183 -11.62 17.15 12.27
N ALA A 184 -12.88 17.08 11.83
CA ALA A 184 -13.63 18.28 11.49
C ALA A 184 -13.71 19.16 12.74
N HIS A 185 -13.14 20.37 12.69
CA HIS A 185 -13.37 21.35 13.74
C HIS A 185 -14.83 21.78 13.70
N THR A 186 -15.64 21.29 14.62
CA THR A 186 -16.94 21.88 14.92
C THR A 186 -16.68 23.29 15.42
N LYS A 187 -16.91 24.31 14.58
CA LYS A 187 -17.05 25.69 15.06
C LYS A 187 -18.21 25.68 16.05
N GLY A 188 -17.90 25.85 17.35
CA GLY A 188 -18.91 26.06 18.36
C GLY A 188 -19.73 27.30 17.99
N THR A 189 -21.02 27.11 17.76
CA THR A 189 -21.98 28.21 17.74
C THR A 189 -22.10 28.72 19.17
N GLY A 190 -21.25 29.69 19.52
CA GLY A 190 -21.44 30.50 20.71
C GLY A 190 -22.68 31.36 20.49
N ASN A 191 -23.75 31.07 21.23
CA ASN A 191 -24.82 32.03 21.44
C ASN A 191 -24.22 33.19 22.25
N SER A 192 -24.12 34.37 21.64
CA SER A 192 -24.03 35.61 22.40
C SER A 192 -25.42 36.00 22.87
N THR A 193 -25.56 36.04 24.20
CA THR A 193 -26.56 36.77 24.99
C THR A 193 -26.85 38.17 24.46
#